data_AF-A0A8H5UX81-F1
#
_entry.id   AF-A0A8H5UX81-F1
#
_cell.length_a   1.000
_cell.length_b   1.000
_cell.length_c   1.000
_cell.angle_alpha   90.00
_cell.angle_beta   90.00
_cell.angle_gamma   90.00
#
_symmetry.space_group_name_H-M   'P 1'
#
loop_
_entity.id
_entity.type
_entity.pdbx_description
1 polymer ?
#
loop_
_entity_poly.entity_id
_entity_poly.type
_entity_poly.pdbx_seq_one_letter_code
_entity_poly.pdbx_strand_id
1 'polypeptide(L)'
;MTTRKLPNIIITGTPGVGKTTHCEALAERTGLRHLSVNQVVKDKECHEGWSDEFHSFIVDEDKLLDAIEDDVKAGGCIIDWHACDLFPKSWIDLVVVLRVDSSTHYDRLITRNYPESKLQENIDSEIMEVLLQEAHEAFDEEIVIELTSNTSDEMDTNVDRIVAWLDQWKKDNEEE
;
A
#
# COMPACT_ATOMS: atom_id res chain seq x y z
N MET A 1 5.54 -0.89 23.06
CA MET A 1 4.07 -0.87 23.01
C MET A 1 3.66 0.43 22.36
N THR A 2 2.87 0.35 21.29
CA THR A 2 2.42 1.55 20.57
C THR A 2 1.35 2.24 21.43
N THR A 3 1.27 3.57 21.40
CA THR A 3 0.20 4.32 22.09
C THR A 3 -1.11 4.34 21.28
N ARG A 4 -1.11 3.72 20.09
CA ARG A 4 -2.23 3.74 19.15
C ARG A 4 -3.21 2.63 19.52
N LYS A 5 -4.51 2.94 19.44
CA LYS A 5 -5.60 1.97 19.73
C LYS A 5 -5.99 1.14 18.50
N LEU A 6 -5.56 1.55 17.32
CA LEU A 6 -5.80 0.88 16.06
C LEU A 6 -4.50 0.87 15.24
N PRO A 7 -4.21 -0.21 14.49
CA PRO A 7 -2.99 -0.32 13.74
C PRO A 7 -3.03 0.53 12.48
N ASN A 8 -1.85 0.75 11.91
CA ASN A 8 -1.69 1.26 10.55
C ASN A 8 -1.14 0.14 9.67
N ILE A 9 -1.78 -0.02 8.51
CA ILE A 9 -1.49 -1.08 7.56
C ILE A 9 -1.09 -0.42 6.25
N ILE A 10 0.08 -0.76 5.70
CA ILE A 10 0.44 -0.40 4.34
C ILE A 10 -0.04 -1.53 3.42
N ILE A 11 -0.71 -1.18 2.33
CA ILE A 11 -0.92 -2.07 1.20
C ILE A 11 -0.06 -1.54 0.05
N THR A 12 0.99 -2.29 -0.29
CA THR A 12 1.99 -1.93 -1.31
C THR A 12 2.09 -2.98 -2.42
N GLY A 13 2.96 -2.73 -3.39
CA GLY A 13 3.18 -3.57 -4.57
C GLY A 13 3.10 -2.77 -5.87
N THR A 14 3.45 -3.42 -6.97
CA THR A 14 3.55 -2.78 -8.29
C THR A 14 2.22 -2.14 -8.74
N PRO A 15 2.21 -1.02 -9.49
CA PRO A 15 0.98 -0.52 -10.09
C PRO A 15 0.24 -1.60 -10.89
N GLY A 16 -1.06 -1.81 -10.62
CA GLY A 16 -1.89 -2.83 -11.29
C GLY A 16 -2.15 -4.11 -10.48
N VAL A 17 -1.47 -4.32 -9.34
CA VAL A 17 -1.64 -5.53 -8.50
C VAL A 17 -2.97 -5.58 -7.74
N GLY A 18 -3.68 -4.45 -7.59
CA GLY A 18 -5.00 -4.40 -6.93
C GLY A 18 -5.08 -3.66 -5.59
N LYS A 19 -4.03 -2.90 -5.20
CA LYS A 19 -3.93 -2.19 -3.91
C LYS A 19 -5.20 -1.42 -3.53
N THR A 20 -5.62 -0.47 -4.37
CA THR A 20 -6.77 0.40 -4.10
C THR A 20 -8.04 -0.40 -3.86
N THR A 21 -8.30 -1.45 -4.65
CA THR A 21 -9.46 -2.32 -4.45
C THR A 21 -9.41 -3.06 -3.10
N HIS A 22 -8.23 -3.52 -2.67
CA HIS A 22 -8.08 -4.14 -1.34
C HIS A 22 -8.30 -3.11 -0.23
N CYS A 23 -7.76 -1.90 -0.39
CA CYS A 23 -7.87 -0.84 0.60
C CYS A 23 -9.31 -0.37 0.79
N GLU A 24 -10.06 -0.22 -0.30
CA GLU A 24 -11.48 0.13 -0.28
C GLU A 24 -12.30 -0.94 0.44
N ALA A 25 -12.11 -2.21 0.08
CA ALA A 25 -12.79 -3.33 0.73
C ALA A 25 -12.44 -3.44 2.23
N LEU A 26 -11.17 -3.28 2.58
CA LEU A 26 -10.71 -3.26 3.97
C LEU A 26 -11.33 -2.11 4.76
N ALA A 27 -11.37 -0.90 4.20
CA ALA A 27 -11.96 0.25 4.87
C ALA A 27 -13.45 0.05 5.13
N GLU A 28 -14.19 -0.47 4.14
CA GLU A 28 -15.62 -0.80 4.31
C GLU A 28 -15.85 -1.86 5.40
N ARG A 29 -15.02 -2.90 5.42
CA ARG A 29 -15.12 -4.03 6.36
C ARG A 29 -14.73 -3.69 7.79
N THR A 30 -13.74 -2.82 7.96
CA THR A 30 -13.06 -2.62 9.25
C THR A 30 -13.36 -1.27 9.90
N GLY A 31 -13.83 -0.31 9.12
CA GLY A 31 -13.96 1.09 9.53
C GLY A 31 -12.64 1.85 9.65
N LEU A 32 -11.50 1.23 9.29
CA LEU A 32 -10.23 1.95 9.19
C LEU A 32 -10.28 2.97 8.04
N ARG A 33 -9.50 4.04 8.17
CA ARG A 33 -9.46 5.11 7.18
C ARG A 33 -8.56 4.71 6.01
N HIS A 34 -9.13 4.64 4.80
CA HIS A 34 -8.34 4.54 3.57
C HIS A 34 -7.63 5.87 3.29
N LEU A 35 -6.30 5.82 3.29
CA LEU A 35 -5.41 6.93 2.97
C LEU A 35 -4.74 6.62 1.63
N SER A 36 -5.30 7.15 0.54
CA SER A 36 -4.66 7.09 -0.77
C SER A 36 -3.57 8.15 -0.89
N VAL A 37 -2.30 7.74 -0.95
CA VAL A 37 -1.17 8.67 -1.02
C VAL A 37 -1.24 9.52 -2.29
N ASN A 38 -1.62 8.94 -3.43
CA ASN A 38 -1.80 9.68 -4.67
C ASN A 38 -2.83 10.82 -4.53
N GLN A 39 -3.91 10.59 -3.78
CA GLN A 39 -4.94 11.60 -3.53
C GLN A 39 -4.43 12.67 -2.56
N VAL A 40 -3.71 12.28 -1.51
CA VAL A 40 -3.06 13.21 -0.57
C VAL A 40 -2.08 14.13 -1.29
N VAL A 41 -1.19 13.56 -2.11
CA VAL A 41 -0.20 14.32 -2.90
C VAL A 41 -0.90 15.38 -3.77
N LYS A 42 -2.01 15.01 -4.41
CA LYS A 42 -2.77 15.91 -5.26
C LYS A 42 -3.51 16.99 -4.47
N ASP A 43 -4.19 16.63 -3.38
CA ASP A 43 -5.05 17.55 -2.64
C ASP A 43 -4.27 18.51 -1.75
N LYS A 44 -3.11 18.08 -1.25
CA LYS A 44 -2.24 18.87 -0.36
C LYS A 44 -1.02 19.43 -1.09
N GLU A 45 -0.94 19.25 -2.41
CA GLU A 45 0.15 19.73 -3.27
C GLU A 45 1.55 19.28 -2.78
N CYS A 46 1.65 18.05 -2.26
CA CYS A 46 2.90 17.43 -1.80
C CYS A 46 3.75 16.90 -2.97
N HIS A 47 4.00 17.74 -3.97
CA HIS A 47 4.78 17.38 -5.16
C HIS A 47 5.62 18.55 -5.67
N GLU A 48 6.74 18.24 -6.31
CA GLU A 48 7.62 19.24 -6.94
C GLU A 48 7.28 19.51 -8.41
N GLY A 49 6.29 18.79 -8.94
CA GLY A 49 5.82 18.94 -10.31
C GLY A 49 5.31 17.64 -10.91
N TRP A 50 4.94 17.70 -12.18
CA TRP A 50 4.52 16.55 -12.97
C TRP A 50 5.67 16.07 -13.86
N SER A 51 5.95 14.76 -13.84
CA SER A 51 6.85 14.13 -14.80
C SER A 51 6.04 13.61 -15.99
N ASP A 52 6.28 14.20 -17.16
CA ASP A 52 5.73 13.71 -18.43
C ASP A 52 6.31 12.34 -18.81
N GLU A 53 7.55 12.04 -18.39
CA GLU A 53 8.22 10.76 -18.66
C GLU A 53 7.54 9.62 -17.91
N PHE A 54 7.31 9.79 -16.61
CA PHE A 54 6.70 8.77 -15.76
C PHE A 54 5.18 8.85 -15.71
N HIS A 55 4.60 9.90 -16.32
CA HIS A 55 3.17 10.23 -16.24
C HIS A 55 2.65 10.17 -14.79
N SER A 56 3.35 10.85 -13.88
CA SER A 56 3.07 10.89 -12.45
C SER A 56 3.61 12.18 -11.82
N PHE A 57 3.12 12.51 -10.63
CA PHE A 57 3.72 13.57 -9.81
C PHE A 57 5.07 13.10 -9.24
N ILE A 58 6.04 14.01 -9.22
CA ILE A 58 7.27 13.86 -8.46
C ILE A 58 6.92 14.22 -7.01
N VAL A 59 6.77 13.20 -6.17
CA VAL A 59 6.31 13.35 -4.79
C VAL A 59 7.40 14.02 -3.95
N ASP A 60 7.00 15.03 -3.19
CA ASP A 60 7.82 15.62 -2.14
C ASP A 60 7.58 14.81 -0.85
N GLU A 61 8.51 13.90 -0.56
CA GLU A 61 8.37 12.93 0.54
C GLU A 61 8.26 13.60 1.91
N ASP A 62 9.07 14.64 2.17
CA ASP A 62 9.04 15.39 3.42
C ASP A 62 7.66 16.05 3.62
N LYS A 63 7.14 16.74 2.59
CA LYS A 63 5.79 17.32 2.67
C LYS A 63 4.69 16.27 2.79
N LEU A 64 4.86 15.11 2.15
CA LEU A 64 3.90 14.03 2.27
C LEU A 64 3.85 13.49 3.71
N LEU A 65 5.00 13.25 4.33
CA LEU A 65 5.09 12.78 5.72
C LEU A 65 4.46 13.79 6.68
N ASP A 66 4.84 15.07 6.58
CA ASP A 66 4.25 16.15 7.39
C ASP A 66 2.71 16.20 7.22
N ALA A 67 2.25 16.01 5.98
CA ALA A 67 0.83 16.08 5.66
C ALA A 67 -0.01 14.92 6.24
N ILE A 68 0.57 13.75 6.47
CA ILE A 68 -0.15 12.57 6.98
C ILE A 68 0.18 12.25 8.44
N GLU A 69 1.18 12.90 9.02
CA GLU A 69 1.73 12.57 10.33
C GLU A 69 0.66 12.48 11.42
N ASP A 70 -0.22 13.47 11.53
CA ASP A 70 -1.29 13.50 12.53
C ASP A 70 -2.28 12.33 12.35
N ASP A 71 -2.66 12.05 11.10
CA ASP A 71 -3.60 10.98 10.75
C ASP A 71 -3.01 9.61 11.09
N VAL A 72 -1.75 9.38 10.70
CA VAL A 72 -1.05 8.10 10.93
C VAL A 72 -0.71 7.92 12.41
N LYS A 73 -0.29 8.98 13.12
CA LYS A 73 -0.02 8.90 14.57
C LYS A 73 -1.28 8.66 15.40
N ALA A 74 -2.45 9.08 14.94
CA ALA A 74 -3.72 8.73 15.60
C ALA A 74 -4.02 7.22 15.50
N GLY A 75 -3.47 6.53 14.49
CA GLY A 75 -3.71 5.13 14.21
C GLY A 75 -4.98 4.88 13.40
N GLY A 76 -5.13 3.65 12.91
CA GLY A 76 -6.32 3.22 12.19
C GLY A 76 -6.33 3.57 10.70
N CYS A 77 -5.15 3.69 10.08
CA CYS A 77 -5.02 4.00 8.65
C CYS A 77 -4.70 2.76 7.80
N ILE A 78 -5.29 2.69 6.61
CA ILE A 78 -4.88 1.81 5.51
C ILE A 78 -4.20 2.69 4.46
N ILE A 79 -2.88 2.62 4.37
CA ILE A 79 -2.05 3.43 3.49
C ILE A 79 -1.92 2.71 2.14
N ASP A 80 -2.46 3.33 1.08
CA ASP A 80 -2.44 2.82 -0.29
C ASP A 80 -1.38 3.57 -1.10
N TRP A 81 -0.24 2.92 -1.31
CA TRP A 81 0.81 3.44 -2.19
C TRP A 81 1.68 2.33 -2.77
N HIS A 82 2.51 2.65 -3.75
CA HIS A 82 3.36 1.66 -4.42
C HIS A 82 4.73 1.51 -3.77
N ALA A 83 5.24 2.57 -3.14
CA ALA A 83 6.46 2.55 -2.34
C ALA A 83 6.10 2.60 -0.86
N CYS A 84 7.03 2.16 0.00
CA CYS A 84 6.81 2.09 1.44
C CYS A 84 8.03 2.45 2.30
N ASP A 85 9.20 2.57 1.69
CA ASP A 85 10.47 2.86 2.36
C ASP A 85 10.56 4.23 3.03
N LEU A 86 9.80 5.24 2.57
CA LEU A 86 9.79 6.55 3.22
C LEU A 86 9.15 6.55 4.61
N PHE A 87 8.27 5.59 4.91
CA PHE A 87 7.45 5.67 6.12
C PHE A 87 8.28 5.24 7.34
N PRO A 88 8.32 6.04 8.42
CA PRO A 88 9.00 5.63 9.64
C PRO A 88 8.47 4.31 10.18
N LYS A 89 9.36 3.36 10.50
CA LYS A 89 8.98 2.05 11.08
C LYS A 89 8.02 2.15 12.26
N SER A 90 8.16 3.19 13.09
CA SER A 90 7.30 3.42 14.27
C SER A 90 5.84 3.72 13.93
N TRP A 91 5.54 4.09 12.69
CA TRP A 91 4.20 4.41 12.23
C TRP A 91 3.41 3.18 11.79
N ILE A 92 4.08 2.08 11.44
CA ILE A 92 3.50 0.97 10.68
C ILE A 92 3.49 -0.30 11.52
N ASP A 93 2.37 -1.03 11.52
CA ASP A 93 2.23 -2.28 12.25
C ASP A 93 2.18 -3.51 11.33
N LEU A 94 1.81 -3.31 10.06
CA LEU A 94 1.76 -4.35 9.03
C LEU A 94 2.02 -3.74 7.65
N VAL A 95 2.83 -4.44 6.85
CA VAL A 95 3.05 -4.16 5.44
C VAL A 95 2.57 -5.37 4.64
N VAL A 96 1.58 -5.15 3.77
CA VAL A 96 1.09 -6.17 2.85
C VAL A 96 1.59 -5.85 1.45
N VAL A 97 2.41 -6.73 0.89
CA VAL A 97 2.90 -6.61 -0.50
C VAL A 97 2.00 -7.47 -1.38
N LEU A 98 1.20 -6.83 -2.22
CA LEU A 98 0.37 -7.53 -3.20
C LEU A 98 1.18 -7.89 -4.44
N ARG A 99 1.04 -9.13 -4.87
CA ARG A 99 1.72 -9.71 -6.03
C ARG A 99 0.72 -10.27 -7.02
N VAL A 100 1.12 -10.32 -8.28
CA VAL A 100 0.26 -10.79 -9.37
C VAL A 100 1.10 -11.58 -10.38
N ASP A 101 0.51 -12.59 -11.00
CA ASP A 101 1.15 -13.30 -12.10
C ASP A 101 1.28 -12.39 -13.33
N SER A 102 2.34 -12.61 -14.13
CA SER A 102 2.66 -11.72 -15.25
C SER A 102 1.55 -11.64 -16.30
N SER A 103 0.78 -12.71 -16.53
CA SER A 103 -0.31 -12.69 -17.51
C SER A 103 -1.49 -11.82 -17.04
N THR A 104 -1.92 -12.02 -15.80
CA THR A 104 -2.98 -11.23 -15.18
C THR A 104 -2.57 -9.76 -15.04
N HIS A 105 -1.29 -9.50 -14.71
CA HIS A 105 -0.77 -8.15 -14.63
C HIS A 105 -0.84 -7.41 -15.96
N TYR A 106 -0.38 -8.09 -17.02
CA TYR A 106 -0.37 -7.56 -18.38
C TYR A 106 -1.78 -7.17 -18.84
N ASP A 107 -2.76 -8.06 -18.67
CA ASP A 107 -4.15 -7.80 -19.05
C ASP A 107 -4.75 -6.60 -18.28
N ARG A 108 -4.44 -6.49 -16.97
CA ARG A 108 -4.86 -5.35 -16.14
C ARG A 108 -4.22 -4.04 -16.58
N LEU A 109 -2.94 -4.04 -16.93
CA LEU A 109 -2.22 -2.84 -17.36
C LEU A 109 -2.64 -2.38 -18.76
N ILE A 110 -2.90 -3.30 -19.69
CA ILE A 110 -3.46 -2.96 -21.02
C ILE A 110 -4.78 -2.20 -20.87
N THR A 111 -5.65 -2.68 -19.98
CA THR A 111 -6.96 -2.06 -19.76
C THR A 111 -6.87 -0.62 -19.26
N ARG A 112 -5.72 -0.24 -18.66
CA ARG A 112 -5.44 1.14 -18.21
C ARG A 112 -4.92 2.06 -19.32
N ASN A 113 -4.76 1.56 -20.55
CA ASN A 113 -4.31 2.32 -21.72
C ASN A 113 -2.96 3.03 -21.48
N TYR A 114 -2.03 2.36 -20.79
CA TYR A 114 -0.68 2.86 -20.61
C TYR A 114 0.14 2.80 -21.90
N PRO A 115 1.11 3.71 -22.09
CA PRO A 115 2.14 3.55 -23.11
C PRO A 115 2.88 2.22 -22.93
N GLU A 116 3.30 1.61 -24.03
CA GLU A 116 4.02 0.32 -24.02
C GLU A 116 5.26 0.34 -23.13
N SER A 117 6.02 1.45 -23.13
CA SER A 117 7.19 1.63 -22.26
C SER A 117 6.84 1.51 -20.77
N LYS A 118 5.79 2.23 -20.33
CA LYS A 118 5.30 2.21 -18.94
C LYS A 118 4.71 0.85 -18.57
N LEU A 119 4.06 0.19 -19.52
CA LEU A 119 3.57 -1.17 -19.30
C LEU A 119 4.74 -2.13 -19.04
N GLN A 120 5.76 -2.11 -19.90
CA GLN A 120 6.93 -2.99 -19.77
C GLN A 120 7.70 -2.73 -18.48
N GLU A 121 7.90 -1.45 -18.12
CA GLU A 121 8.53 -1.05 -16.87
C GLU A 121 7.82 -1.66 -15.64
N ASN A 122 6.50 -1.57 -15.58
CA ASN A 122 5.73 -2.14 -14.47
C ASN A 122 5.78 -3.69 -14.47
N ILE A 123 5.75 -4.33 -15.63
CA ILE A 123 5.87 -5.79 -15.73
C ILE A 123 7.26 -6.24 -15.24
N ASP A 124 8.32 -5.57 -15.68
CA ASP A 124 9.69 -5.87 -15.27
C ASP A 124 9.87 -5.64 -13.77
N SER A 125 9.31 -4.56 -13.23
CA SER A 125 9.32 -4.27 -11.79
C SER A 125 8.66 -5.37 -10.96
N GLU A 126 7.54 -5.95 -11.43
CA GLU A 126 6.84 -7.04 -10.75
C GLU A 126 7.62 -8.36 -10.82
N ILE A 127 8.21 -8.67 -11.99
CA ILE A 127 9.03 -9.87 -12.21
C ILE A 127 10.30 -9.83 -11.35
N MET A 128 10.92 -8.65 -11.23
CA MET A 128 12.12 -8.43 -10.42
C MET A 128 11.81 -8.24 -8.94
N GLU A 129 10.52 -8.27 -8.55
CA GLU A 129 10.06 -8.17 -7.16
C GLU A 129 10.54 -6.91 -6.44
N VAL A 130 10.67 -5.80 -7.18
CA VAL A 130 11.30 -4.57 -6.66
C VAL A 130 10.63 -4.09 -5.38
N LEU A 131 9.29 -4.02 -5.36
CA LEU A 131 8.53 -3.52 -4.21
C LEU A 131 8.48 -4.52 -3.05
N LEU A 132 8.69 -5.82 -3.32
CA LEU A 132 8.82 -6.81 -2.25
C LEU A 132 10.17 -6.67 -1.55
N GLN A 133 11.24 -6.51 -2.33
CA GLN A 133 12.58 -6.26 -1.80
C GLN A 133 12.63 -4.95 -1.01
N GLU A 134 12.07 -3.87 -1.56
CA GLU A 134 11.96 -2.59 -0.87
C GLU A 134 11.27 -2.72 0.50
N ALA A 135 10.15 -3.44 0.57
CA ALA A 135 9.44 -3.66 1.83
C ALA A 135 10.29 -4.44 2.86
N HIS A 136 11.03 -5.46 2.42
CA HIS A 136 11.92 -6.23 3.28
C HIS A 136 13.17 -5.47 3.73
N GLU A 137 13.66 -4.52 2.93
CA GLU A 137 14.77 -3.64 3.30
C GLU A 137 14.31 -2.56 4.29
N ALA A 138 13.09 -2.04 4.10
CA ALA A 138 12.54 -0.95 4.90
C ALA A 138 11.93 -1.39 6.23
N PHE A 139 11.38 -2.62 6.34
CA PHE A 139 10.62 -3.10 7.50
C PHE A 139 11.14 -4.44 8.03
N ASP A 140 10.75 -4.78 9.26
CA ASP A 140 11.15 -6.05 9.86
C ASP A 140 10.38 -7.21 9.21
N GLU A 141 11.06 -8.33 8.95
CA GLU A 141 10.51 -9.47 8.19
C GLU A 141 9.17 -9.98 8.75
N GLU A 142 8.98 -9.91 10.07
CA GLU A 142 7.78 -10.40 10.76
C GLU A 142 6.51 -9.60 10.42
N ILE A 143 6.64 -8.35 9.99
CA ILE A 143 5.51 -7.48 9.65
C ILE A 143 5.29 -7.33 8.15
N VAL A 144 6.13 -7.94 7.32
CA VAL A 144 5.99 -7.94 5.85
C VAL A 144 5.30 -9.22 5.40
N ILE A 145 4.10 -9.09 4.83
CA ILE A 145 3.30 -10.22 4.35
C ILE A 145 3.07 -10.08 2.85
N GLU A 146 3.54 -11.06 2.10
CA GLU A 146 3.24 -11.22 0.68
C GLU A 146 1.87 -11.89 0.48
N LEU A 147 1.04 -11.32 -0.41
CA LEU A 147 -0.26 -11.89 -0.80
C LEU A 147 -0.45 -11.86 -2.31
N THR A 148 -0.89 -12.98 -2.87
CA THR A 148 -1.24 -13.10 -4.29
C THR A 148 -2.61 -12.49 -4.58
N SER A 149 -2.75 -11.79 -5.70
CA SER A 149 -3.94 -11.04 -6.06
C SER A 149 -4.30 -11.15 -7.55
N ASN A 150 -4.48 -12.36 -8.05
CA ASN A 150 -4.85 -12.63 -9.45
C ASN A 150 -6.37 -12.60 -9.65
N THR A 151 -7.13 -13.11 -8.68
CA THR A 151 -8.57 -13.33 -8.79
C THR A 151 -9.38 -12.58 -7.72
N SER A 152 -10.70 -12.49 -7.91
CA SER A 152 -11.61 -11.96 -6.90
C SER A 152 -11.63 -12.80 -5.62
N ASP A 153 -11.57 -14.13 -5.75
CA ASP A 153 -11.63 -15.04 -4.61
C ASP A 153 -10.38 -14.91 -3.73
N GLU A 154 -9.21 -14.70 -4.36
CA GLU A 154 -7.98 -14.36 -3.65
C GLU A 154 -8.08 -12.98 -2.97
N MET A 155 -8.69 -11.99 -3.62
CA MET A 155 -8.94 -10.68 -3.01
C MET A 155 -9.81 -10.81 -1.76
N ASP A 156 -10.94 -11.52 -1.83
CA ASP A 156 -11.82 -11.75 -0.67
C ASP A 156 -11.07 -12.47 0.47
N THR A 157 -10.30 -13.51 0.12
CA THR A 157 -9.47 -14.25 1.09
C THR A 157 -8.39 -13.37 1.73
N ASN A 158 -7.76 -12.49 0.95
CA ASN A 158 -6.75 -11.54 1.44
C ASN A 158 -7.38 -10.55 2.43
N VAL A 159 -8.54 -9.99 2.09
CA VAL A 159 -9.29 -9.09 2.98
C VAL A 159 -9.64 -9.82 4.28
N ASP A 160 -10.16 -11.06 4.21
CA ASP A 160 -10.46 -11.87 5.40
C ASP A 160 -9.24 -12.09 6.29
N ARG A 161 -8.09 -12.41 5.68
CA ARG A 161 -6.84 -12.62 6.41
C ARG A 161 -6.37 -11.36 7.12
N ILE A 162 -6.44 -10.20 6.46
CA ILE A 162 -6.02 -8.92 7.04
C ILE A 162 -6.99 -8.47 8.14
N VAL A 163 -8.30 -8.69 7.99
CA VAL A 163 -9.28 -8.44 9.05
C VAL A 163 -9.02 -9.32 10.27
N ALA A 164 -8.75 -10.61 10.07
CA ALA A 164 -8.41 -11.51 11.18
C ALA A 164 -7.13 -11.06 11.90
N TRP A 165 -6.12 -10.60 11.16
CA TRP A 165 -4.90 -10.02 11.74
C TRP A 165 -5.21 -8.76 12.55
N LEU A 166 -6.04 -7.85 12.02
CA LEU A 166 -6.46 -6.62 12.71
C LEU A 166 -7.16 -6.93 14.04
N ASP A 167 -8.06 -7.89 14.05
CA ASP A 167 -8.79 -8.29 15.26
C ASP A 167 -7.87 -8.93 16.30
N GLN A 168 -6.84 -9.66 15.86
CA GLN A 168 -5.82 -10.19 16.77
C GLN A 168 -4.94 -9.08 17.33
N TRP A 169 -4.46 -8.17 16.47
CA TRP A 169 -3.66 -7.02 16.89
C TRP A 169 -4.38 -6.19 17.95
N LYS A 170 -5.70 -5.95 17.79
CA LYS A 170 -6.51 -5.24 18.80
C LYS A 170 -6.49 -5.94 20.15
N LYS A 171 -6.65 -7.26 20.18
CA LYS A 171 -6.62 -8.04 21.44
C LYS A 171 -5.24 -8.01 22.10
N ASP A 172 -4.17 -8.06 21.29
CA ASP A 172 -2.80 -8.06 21.80
C ASP A 172 -2.37 -6.68 22.32
N ASN A 173 -3.07 -5.61 21.90
CA ASN A 173 -2.81 -4.22 22.28
C ASN A 173 -3.95 -3.58 23.10
N GLU A 174 -4.97 -4.35 23.47
CA GLU A 174 -5.93 -3.94 24.49
C GLU A 174 -5.20 -3.97 25.84
N GLU A 175 -4.95 -2.79 26.41
CA GLU A 175 -4.49 -2.66 27.79
C GLU A 175 -5.51 -3.36 28.72
N GLU A 176 -5.02 -4.20 29.65
CA GLU A 176 -5.81 -4.65 30.81
C GLU A 176 -6.41 -3.47 31.60
#